data_AF-A0A8H4TGR7-F1
#
_entry.id   AF-A0A8H4TGR7-F1
#
_cell.length_a   1.000
_cell.length_b   1.000
_cell.length_c   1.000
_cell.angle_alpha   90.00
_cell.angle_beta   90.00
_cell.angle_gamma   90.00
#
_symmetry.space_group_name_H-M   'P 1'
#
loop_
_entity.id
_entity.type
_entity.pdbx_description
1 polymer ?
#
loop_
_entity_poly.entity_id
_entity_poly.type
_entity_poly.pdbx_seq_one_letter_code
_entity_poly.pdbx_strand_id
1 'polypeptide(L)'
;MSGDEDRQCPPVGFRLLPDKTKAWPGPLYRFEDFHSAQPTHSVLNMADPFEVRMRFTSQLQHLNASVTSAQKAAQYALRFRDMDEDLHSCILEQLERNNMNIRANIMYFIEHFLDMAQRDGHPDYIRMMQRDIIRVVDAVAPDDGSGAANVKVVRKVLQGLQGKGYLESQAVSQIEDVIKERETNVEDLGLASPNGDVEMTDMPPSQTIPKPGRRSTSHQLDKRQIEQRIEEDRERHKRERESIWAVPKAENAEMDRLWEETSDFGEDDDRLLTEELDDFQKEMEIQSNCQHHHGAANGNRH
;
A
#
# COMPACT_ATOMS: atom_id res chain seq x y z
N MET A 1 -36.68 -47.43 -34.34
CA MET A 1 -37.43 -47.11 -33.10
C MET A 1 -36.81 -47.93 -31.98
N SER A 2 -35.64 -47.48 -31.56
CA SER A 2 -34.75 -48.07 -30.56
C SER A 2 -33.72 -46.97 -30.25
N GLY A 3 -33.37 -46.80 -28.98
CA GLY A 3 -32.42 -45.77 -28.56
C GLY A 3 -32.13 -45.90 -27.07
N ASP A 4 -31.53 -47.03 -26.72
CA ASP A 4 -30.78 -47.24 -25.47
C ASP A 4 -29.56 -46.30 -25.45
N GLU A 5 -29.38 -45.55 -24.37
CA GLU A 5 -28.07 -44.97 -24.01
C GLU A 5 -27.82 -45.19 -22.51
N ASP A 6 -27.21 -46.33 -22.23
CA ASP A 6 -26.53 -46.66 -20.98
C ASP A 6 -25.41 -45.63 -20.69
N ARG A 7 -25.54 -44.89 -19.58
CA ARG A 7 -24.41 -44.15 -19.02
C ARG A 7 -23.63 -45.04 -18.07
N GLN A 8 -22.62 -45.70 -18.63
CA GLN A 8 -21.60 -46.45 -17.92
C GLN A 8 -20.67 -45.49 -17.13
N CYS A 9 -20.58 -45.67 -15.81
CA CYS A 9 -19.48 -45.15 -15.00
C CYS A 9 -18.20 -45.96 -15.29
N PRO A 10 -17.04 -45.34 -15.58
CA PRO A 10 -15.80 -46.07 -15.79
C PRO A 10 -15.15 -46.50 -14.46
N PRO A 11 -14.47 -47.66 -14.42
CA PRO A 11 -13.83 -48.18 -13.22
C PRO A 11 -12.50 -47.50 -12.92
N VAL A 12 -12.16 -47.48 -11.63
CA VAL A 12 -10.94 -46.94 -11.03
C VAL A 12 -9.73 -47.74 -11.53
N GLY A 13 -8.92 -47.12 -12.41
CA GLY A 13 -7.64 -47.66 -12.86
C GLY A 13 -6.49 -47.16 -11.99
N PHE A 14 -5.87 -48.06 -11.23
CA PHE A 14 -4.60 -47.84 -10.54
C PHE A 14 -3.51 -47.43 -11.54
N ARG A 15 -3.00 -46.19 -11.44
CA ARG A 15 -1.85 -45.72 -12.23
C ARG A 15 -0.57 -45.96 -11.44
N LEU A 16 0.20 -46.95 -11.87
CA LEU A 16 1.56 -47.21 -11.40
C LEU A 16 2.46 -46.00 -11.69
N LEU A 17 3.17 -45.51 -10.67
CA LEU A 17 4.26 -44.54 -10.80
C LEU A 17 5.44 -45.16 -11.56
N PRO A 18 6.06 -44.45 -12.53
CA PRO A 18 7.36 -44.87 -13.04
C PRO A 18 8.49 -44.43 -12.12
N ASP A 19 9.35 -45.41 -11.87
CA ASP A 19 10.56 -45.48 -11.07
C ASP A 19 11.62 -44.41 -11.44
N LYS A 20 12.18 -43.76 -10.41
CA LYS A 20 13.24 -42.76 -10.52
C LYS A 20 14.62 -43.41 -10.34
N THR A 21 15.17 -44.01 -11.39
CA THR A 21 16.62 -44.31 -11.42
C THR A 21 17.16 -44.31 -12.85
N LYS A 22 17.61 -43.17 -13.37
CA LYS A 22 18.57 -43.12 -14.49
C LYS A 22 19.55 -41.97 -14.31
N ALA A 23 20.65 -42.29 -13.64
CA ALA A 23 21.91 -41.58 -13.76
C ALA A 23 22.45 -41.78 -15.19
N TRP A 24 22.95 -40.71 -15.81
CA TRP A 24 23.84 -40.79 -16.96
C TRP A 24 25.05 -39.88 -16.72
N PRO A 25 26.26 -40.33 -17.13
CA PRO A 25 27.52 -39.68 -16.79
C PRO A 25 27.85 -38.58 -17.80
N GLY A 26 28.24 -37.40 -17.31
CA GLY A 26 28.81 -36.33 -18.13
C GLY A 26 30.33 -36.28 -17.94
N PRO A 27 31.14 -36.19 -19.03
CA PRO A 27 32.59 -36.19 -18.94
C PRO A 27 33.14 -34.82 -18.50
N LEU A 28 34.18 -34.90 -17.66
CA LEU A 28 35.14 -33.83 -17.39
C LEU A 28 35.67 -33.22 -18.69
N TYR A 29 35.33 -31.96 -18.94
CA TYR A 29 36.11 -31.08 -19.82
C TYR A 29 36.51 -29.84 -19.05
N ARG A 30 37.78 -29.83 -18.62
CA ARG A 30 38.57 -28.63 -18.38
C ARG A 30 38.99 -28.13 -19.76
N PHE A 31 38.54 -26.95 -20.14
CA PHE A 31 39.09 -26.21 -21.27
C PHE A 31 39.41 -24.79 -20.79
N GLU A 32 40.70 -24.50 -20.77
CA GLU A 32 41.28 -23.20 -20.52
C GLU A 32 40.91 -22.23 -21.66
N ASP A 33 40.92 -20.94 -21.30
CA ASP A 33 41.09 -19.78 -22.18
C ASP A 33 40.06 -19.54 -23.28
N PHE A 34 39.07 -18.70 -22.94
CA PHE A 34 38.52 -17.75 -23.90
C PHE A 34 38.49 -16.36 -23.27
N HIS A 35 39.47 -15.53 -23.64
CA HIS A 35 39.41 -14.08 -23.53
C HIS A 35 38.18 -13.59 -24.31
N SER A 36 37.10 -13.33 -23.59
CA SER A 36 36.00 -12.50 -24.08
C SER A 36 36.03 -11.23 -23.25
N ALA A 37 36.63 -10.20 -23.85
CA ALA A 37 36.55 -8.83 -23.36
C ALA A 37 35.07 -8.48 -23.14
N GLN A 38 34.70 -8.30 -21.88
CA GLN A 38 33.48 -7.62 -21.50
C GLN A 38 33.52 -6.23 -22.17
N PRO A 39 32.53 -5.84 -23.00
CA PRO A 39 32.44 -4.47 -23.44
C PRO A 39 32.06 -3.64 -22.21
N THR A 40 33.04 -2.88 -21.74
CA THR A 40 32.91 -1.83 -20.74
C THR A 40 31.87 -0.81 -21.21
N HIS A 41 30.90 -0.54 -20.34
CA HIS A 41 30.09 0.67 -20.22
C HIS A 41 29.54 1.36 -21.50
N SER A 42 28.23 1.55 -21.42
CA SER A 42 27.50 2.73 -21.93
C SER A 42 27.48 2.93 -23.44
N VAL A 43 26.56 2.21 -24.10
CA VAL A 43 25.78 2.86 -25.15
C VAL A 43 24.89 3.88 -24.42
N LEU A 44 25.44 5.07 -24.20
CA LEU A 44 24.69 6.22 -23.69
C LEU A 44 23.55 6.44 -24.66
N ASN A 45 22.35 6.06 -24.24
CA ASN A 45 21.11 6.55 -24.78
C ASN A 45 21.19 8.06 -24.58
N MET A 46 21.65 8.81 -25.59
CA MET A 46 21.78 10.27 -25.58
C MET A 46 20.38 10.88 -25.54
N ALA A 47 19.69 10.66 -24.43
CA ALA A 47 18.48 11.37 -24.11
C ALA A 47 18.91 12.79 -23.74
N ASP A 48 18.26 13.75 -24.37
CA ASP A 48 18.44 15.16 -24.08
C ASP A 48 18.16 15.40 -22.59
N PRO A 49 19.09 16.00 -21.81
CA PRO A 49 18.87 16.27 -20.39
C PRO A 49 17.59 17.05 -20.12
N PHE A 50 17.24 17.99 -21.01
CA PHE A 50 16.00 18.75 -20.88
C PHE A 50 14.75 17.88 -21.07
N GLU A 51 14.74 17.01 -22.09
CA GLU A 51 13.66 16.03 -22.25
C GLU A 51 13.52 15.13 -21.01
N VAL A 52 14.64 14.60 -20.50
CA VAL A 52 14.61 13.72 -19.32
C VAL A 52 14.04 14.44 -18.10
N ARG A 53 14.50 15.66 -17.84
CA ARG A 53 13.98 16.54 -16.80
C ARG A 53 12.48 16.77 -16.95
N MET A 54 12.03 17.14 -18.14
CA MET A 54 10.62 17.46 -18.41
C MET A 54 9.72 16.24 -18.20
N ARG A 55 10.15 15.07 -18.69
CA ARG A 55 9.43 13.81 -18.53
C ARG A 55 9.37 13.37 -17.08
N PHE A 56 10.46 13.48 -16.34
CA PHE A 56 10.49 13.12 -14.92
C PHE A 56 9.63 14.07 -14.08
N THR A 57 9.75 15.37 -14.31
CA THR A 57 8.91 16.40 -13.69
C THR A 57 7.43 16.11 -13.91
N SER A 58 7.03 15.78 -15.14
CA SER A 58 5.65 15.42 -15.46
C SER A 58 5.18 14.18 -14.70
N GLN A 59 6.03 13.15 -14.54
CA GLN A 59 5.69 11.96 -13.75
C GLN A 59 5.49 12.32 -12.27
N LEU A 60 6.38 13.12 -11.69
CA LEU A 60 6.29 13.56 -10.30
C LEU A 60 5.03 14.39 -10.00
N GLN A 61 4.62 15.26 -10.94
CA GLN A 61 3.40 16.08 -10.81
C GLN A 61 2.10 15.26 -10.79
N HIS A 62 2.12 14.08 -11.41
CA HIS A 62 0.96 13.19 -11.49
C HIS A 62 1.11 11.96 -10.58
N LEU A 63 2.04 12.01 -9.60
CA LEU A 63 2.14 10.97 -8.59
C LEU A 63 0.86 10.91 -7.75
N ASN A 64 0.39 9.69 -7.53
CA ASN A 64 -0.80 9.37 -6.76
C ASN A 64 -0.47 8.26 -5.74
N ALA A 65 -1.46 7.81 -4.98
CA ALA A 65 -1.33 6.73 -4.01
C ALA A 65 -0.93 5.36 -4.60
N SER A 66 -0.94 5.19 -5.93
CA SER A 66 -0.64 3.91 -6.55
C SER A 66 0.86 3.61 -6.56
N VAL A 67 1.20 2.42 -6.06
CA VAL A 67 2.55 1.84 -6.15
C VAL A 67 3.06 1.80 -7.59
N THR A 68 2.19 1.55 -8.57
CA THR A 68 2.59 1.50 -9.99
C THR A 68 3.04 2.86 -10.54
N SER A 69 2.50 3.96 -10.01
CA SER A 69 2.91 5.32 -10.39
C SER A 69 4.31 5.61 -9.85
N ALA A 70 4.52 5.30 -8.56
CA ALA A 70 5.82 5.43 -7.91
C ALA A 70 6.91 4.56 -8.56
N GLN A 71 6.59 3.29 -8.87
CA GLN A 71 7.49 2.36 -9.54
C GLN A 71 7.96 2.88 -10.90
N LYS A 72 7.05 3.40 -11.73
CA LYS A 72 7.39 3.95 -13.04
C LYS A 72 8.35 5.13 -12.93
N ALA A 73 8.06 6.06 -12.02
CA ALA A 73 8.92 7.21 -11.77
C ALA A 73 10.32 6.78 -11.27
N ALA A 74 10.38 5.79 -10.37
CA ALA A 74 11.64 5.29 -9.82
C ALA A 74 12.48 4.59 -10.89
N GLN A 75 11.87 3.73 -11.70
CA GLN A 75 12.53 3.07 -12.84
C GLN A 75 13.05 4.10 -13.85
N TYR A 76 12.28 5.17 -14.09
CA TYR A 76 12.71 6.24 -14.98
C TYR A 76 13.98 6.94 -14.45
N ALA A 77 14.02 7.28 -13.16
CA ALA A 77 15.18 7.90 -12.55
C ALA A 77 16.42 6.99 -12.55
N LEU A 78 16.23 5.68 -12.29
CA LEU A 78 17.34 4.70 -12.29
C LEU A 78 17.86 4.37 -13.70
N ARG A 79 17.00 4.46 -14.72
CA ARG A 79 17.38 4.34 -16.13
C ARG A 79 18.33 5.46 -16.55
N PHE A 80 18.16 6.66 -16.01
CA PHE A 80 18.95 7.85 -16.33
C PHE A 80 19.80 8.29 -15.13
N ARG A 81 20.39 7.31 -14.42
CA ARG A 81 21.22 7.54 -13.22
C ARG A 81 22.45 8.42 -13.44
N ASP A 82 22.90 8.58 -14.69
CA ASP A 82 24.01 9.49 -15.04
C ASP A 82 23.63 10.97 -14.87
N MET A 83 22.34 11.29 -14.72
CA MET A 83 21.79 12.63 -14.49
C MET A 83 21.11 12.73 -13.11
N ASP A 84 21.58 11.94 -12.15
CA ASP A 84 21.01 11.83 -10.81
C ASP A 84 20.93 13.16 -10.04
N GLU A 85 21.90 14.05 -10.17
CA GLU A 85 21.88 15.39 -9.55
C GLU A 85 20.71 16.27 -10.07
N ASP A 86 20.45 16.27 -11.39
CA ASP A 86 19.35 17.04 -11.98
C ASP A 86 17.99 16.40 -11.64
N LEU A 87 17.92 15.07 -11.68
CA LEU A 87 16.72 14.33 -11.29
C LEU A 87 16.39 14.52 -9.80
N HIS A 88 17.39 14.49 -8.92
CA HIS A 88 17.20 14.80 -7.50
C HIS A 88 16.72 16.24 -7.31
N SER A 89 17.27 17.20 -8.07
CA SER A 89 16.80 18.59 -8.08
C SER A 89 15.33 18.69 -8.53
N CYS A 90 14.89 17.87 -9.50
CA CYS A 90 13.48 17.80 -9.90
C CYS A 90 12.57 17.34 -8.74
N ILE A 91 13.00 16.38 -7.93
CA ILE A 91 12.23 15.90 -6.76
C ILE A 91 12.00 17.06 -5.79
N LEU A 92 13.07 17.78 -5.42
CA LEU A 92 12.99 18.92 -4.51
C LEU A 92 12.12 20.05 -5.08
N GLU A 93 12.27 20.35 -6.36
CA GLU A 93 11.45 21.36 -7.05
C GLU A 93 9.97 20.99 -7.05
N GLN A 94 9.63 19.73 -7.28
CA GLN A 94 8.23 19.29 -7.23
C GLN A 94 7.67 19.26 -5.82
N LEU A 95 8.49 18.97 -4.80
CA LEU A 95 8.07 19.10 -3.39
C LEU A 95 7.74 20.56 -3.01
N GLU A 96 8.41 21.55 -3.59
CA GLU A 96 8.19 22.96 -3.27
C GLU A 96 7.07 23.62 -4.08
N ARG A 97 6.78 23.11 -5.29
CA ARG A 97 5.85 23.77 -6.24
C ARG A 97 4.45 23.14 -6.31
N ASN A 98 4.23 21.99 -5.68
CA ASN A 98 2.95 21.27 -5.77
C ASN A 98 2.11 21.39 -4.49
N ASN A 99 0.86 20.97 -4.59
CA ASN A 99 -0.07 20.95 -3.45
C ASN A 99 0.34 19.88 -2.41
N MET A 100 -0.20 20.00 -1.18
CA MET A 100 0.16 19.14 -0.05
C MET A 100 -0.09 17.65 -0.28
N ASN A 101 -1.06 17.29 -1.11
CA ASN A 101 -1.36 15.90 -1.42
C ASN A 101 -0.28 15.30 -2.33
N ILE A 102 0.10 16.01 -3.40
CA ILE A 102 1.19 15.60 -4.28
C ILE A 102 2.52 15.54 -3.51
N ARG A 103 2.76 16.48 -2.58
CA ARG A 103 3.94 16.40 -1.70
C ARG A 103 3.96 15.13 -0.85
N ALA A 104 2.82 14.75 -0.26
CA ALA A 104 2.72 13.50 0.49
C ALA A 104 2.97 12.28 -0.41
N ASN A 105 2.45 12.30 -1.65
CA ASN A 105 2.72 11.25 -2.65
C ASN A 105 4.21 11.18 -3.01
N ILE A 106 4.89 12.32 -3.15
CA ILE A 106 6.35 12.36 -3.37
C ILE A 106 7.10 11.82 -2.15
N MET A 107 6.66 12.10 -0.92
CA MET A 107 7.27 11.53 0.30
C MET A 107 7.23 9.99 0.29
N TYR A 108 6.09 9.39 -0.02
CA TYR A 108 5.99 7.93 -0.17
C TYR A 108 6.82 7.40 -1.34
N PHE A 109 6.86 8.14 -2.45
CA PHE A 109 7.70 7.81 -3.58
C PHE A 109 9.19 7.76 -3.21
N ILE A 110 9.69 8.70 -2.40
CA ILE A 110 11.10 8.74 -1.96
C ILE A 110 11.48 7.44 -1.26
N GLU A 111 10.63 6.96 -0.33
CA GLU A 111 10.89 5.70 0.37
C GLU A 111 11.04 4.52 -0.60
N HIS A 112 10.13 4.43 -1.57
CA HIS A 112 10.15 3.37 -2.56
C HIS A 112 11.33 3.50 -3.53
N PHE A 113 11.64 4.73 -3.94
CA PHE A 113 12.72 5.06 -4.84
C PHE A 113 14.08 4.70 -4.25
N LEU A 114 14.33 5.01 -2.97
CA LEU A 114 15.58 4.66 -2.30
C LEU A 114 15.76 3.14 -2.14
N ASP A 115 14.67 2.39 -1.90
CA ASP A 115 14.71 0.92 -1.90
C ASP A 115 15.13 0.37 -3.27
N MET A 116 14.57 0.91 -4.35
CA MET A 116 14.98 0.53 -5.70
C MET A 116 16.42 0.95 -6.01
N ALA A 117 16.84 2.16 -5.63
CA ALA A 117 18.19 2.66 -5.86
C ALA A 117 19.26 1.84 -5.12
N GLN A 118 18.97 1.41 -3.89
CA GLN A 118 19.86 0.54 -3.12
C GLN A 118 20.02 -0.83 -3.80
N ARG A 119 18.93 -1.43 -4.30
CA ARG A 119 18.96 -2.71 -5.01
C ARG A 119 19.72 -2.63 -6.34
N ASP A 120 19.59 -1.51 -7.05
CA ASP A 120 20.28 -1.24 -8.32
C ASP A 120 21.75 -0.80 -8.15
N GLY A 121 22.20 -0.63 -6.90
CA GLY A 121 23.58 -0.27 -6.56
C GLY A 121 23.94 1.19 -6.83
N HIS A 122 22.98 2.13 -6.72
CA HIS A 122 23.20 3.57 -6.90
C HIS A 122 23.03 4.34 -5.58
N PRO A 123 24.02 4.30 -4.66
CA PRO A 123 23.91 4.89 -3.32
C PRO A 123 23.94 6.42 -3.32
N ASP A 124 24.25 7.07 -4.43
CA ASP A 124 24.34 8.53 -4.51
C ASP A 124 22.98 9.20 -4.31
N TYR A 125 21.89 8.58 -4.77
CA TYR A 125 20.52 9.02 -4.43
C TYR A 125 20.24 8.98 -2.92
N ILE A 126 20.77 7.98 -2.20
CA ILE A 126 20.61 7.87 -0.75
C ILE A 126 21.38 9.01 -0.07
N ARG A 127 22.62 9.26 -0.50
CA ARG A 127 23.47 10.34 0.06
C ARG A 127 22.89 11.73 -0.18
N MET A 128 22.41 12.00 -1.39
CA MET A 128 21.72 13.26 -1.71
C MET A 128 20.44 13.43 -0.88
N MET A 129 19.66 12.35 -0.71
CA MET A 129 18.44 12.40 0.10
C MET A 129 18.72 12.59 1.59
N GLN A 130 19.75 11.93 2.14
CA GLN A 130 20.20 12.13 3.52
C GLN A 130 20.57 13.59 3.79
N ARG A 131 21.29 14.23 2.87
CA ARG A 131 21.67 15.66 2.97
C ARG A 131 20.44 16.57 2.98
N ASP A 132 19.47 16.27 2.12
CA ASP A 132 18.34 17.17 1.86
C ASP A 132 17.05 16.78 2.60
N ILE A 133 17.10 15.78 3.51
CA ILE A 133 15.90 15.24 4.18
C ILE A 133 15.14 16.30 4.98
N ILE A 134 15.85 17.24 5.62
CA ILE A 134 15.22 18.33 6.37
C ILE A 134 14.42 19.23 5.42
N ARG A 135 14.99 19.54 4.25
CA ARG A 135 14.30 20.33 3.21
C ARG A 135 13.07 19.61 2.67
N VAL A 136 13.16 18.28 2.50
CA VAL A 136 12.00 17.45 2.10
C VAL A 136 10.90 17.50 3.16
N VAL A 137 11.27 17.37 4.43
CA VAL A 137 10.34 17.41 5.57
C VAL A 137 9.67 18.78 5.68
N ASP A 138 10.44 19.87 5.66
CA ASP A 138 9.91 21.24 5.75
C ASP A 138 9.06 21.58 4.52
N ALA A 139 9.33 20.96 3.38
CA ALA A 139 8.40 20.99 2.27
C ALA A 139 7.10 20.24 2.65
N VAL A 140 7.13 18.96 2.98
CA VAL A 140 5.89 18.17 3.20
C VAL A 140 5.05 18.66 4.40
N ALA A 141 5.71 19.12 5.46
CA ALA A 141 5.13 19.57 6.73
C ALA A 141 5.77 20.88 7.23
N PRO A 142 5.45 22.03 6.59
CA PRO A 142 6.04 23.31 6.98
C PRO A 142 5.53 23.80 8.34
N ASP A 143 6.30 24.70 8.96
CA ASP A 143 6.07 25.30 10.28
C ASP A 143 4.84 26.21 10.33
N ASP A 144 4.30 26.59 9.17
CA ASP A 144 3.09 27.40 9.04
C ASP A 144 1.79 26.63 9.34
N GLY A 145 1.90 25.32 9.64
CA GLY A 145 0.78 24.43 9.92
C GLY A 145 0.03 23.94 8.67
N SER A 146 0.39 24.41 7.47
CA SER A 146 -0.28 24.02 6.21
C SER A 146 -0.13 22.51 5.89
N GLY A 147 0.94 21.90 6.39
CA GLY A 147 1.23 20.47 6.24
C GLY A 147 0.90 19.62 7.47
N ALA A 148 0.14 20.13 8.45
CA ALA A 148 -0.18 19.37 9.67
C ALA A 148 -0.89 18.04 9.38
N ALA A 149 -1.76 17.99 8.36
CA ALA A 149 -2.41 16.75 7.91
C ALA A 149 -1.43 15.69 7.36
N ASN A 150 -0.20 16.09 7.00
CA ASN A 150 0.83 15.20 6.48
C ASN A 150 1.80 14.71 7.56
N VAL A 151 1.72 15.18 8.81
CA VAL A 151 2.72 14.80 9.83
C VAL A 151 2.77 13.30 10.06
N LYS A 152 1.61 12.63 10.12
CA LYS A 152 1.53 11.17 10.22
C LYS A 152 2.21 10.47 9.04
N VAL A 153 2.09 11.02 7.83
CA VAL A 153 2.76 10.51 6.62
C VAL A 153 4.27 10.65 6.76
N VAL A 154 4.75 11.84 7.15
CA VAL A 154 6.18 12.11 7.33
C VAL A 154 6.78 11.17 8.36
N ARG A 155 6.14 11.04 9.54
CA ARG A 155 6.57 10.13 10.61
C ARG A 155 6.68 8.68 10.12
N LYS A 156 5.64 8.18 9.46
CA LYS A 156 5.61 6.82 8.92
C LYS A 156 6.75 6.56 7.94
N VAL A 157 6.98 7.49 7.00
CA VAL A 157 8.04 7.34 6.01
C VAL A 157 9.43 7.44 6.64
N LEU A 158 9.66 8.38 7.57
CA LEU A 158 10.95 8.50 8.26
C LEU A 158 11.30 7.24 9.05
N GLN A 159 10.32 6.63 9.73
CA GLN A 159 10.49 5.34 10.40
C GLN A 159 10.81 4.21 9.41
N GLY A 160 10.15 4.20 8.24
CA GLY A 160 10.46 3.26 7.16
C GLY A 160 11.89 3.41 6.62
N LEU A 161 12.35 4.66 6.44
CA LEU A 161 13.72 4.97 6.02
C LEU A 161 14.76 4.57 7.08
N GLN A 162 14.45 4.79 8.37
CA GLN A 162 15.29 4.36 9.48
C GLN A 162 15.39 2.83 9.57
N GLY A 163 14.27 2.12 9.49
CA GLY A 163 14.23 0.66 9.55
C GLY A 163 15.02 -0.01 8.42
N LYS A 164 15.15 0.68 7.28
CA LYS A 164 15.97 0.24 6.13
C LYS A 164 17.43 0.70 6.19
N GLY A 165 17.80 1.51 7.19
CA GLY A 165 19.16 2.03 7.37
C GLY A 165 19.53 3.18 6.45
N TYR A 166 18.57 3.84 5.80
CA TYR A 166 18.82 5.02 4.97
C TYR A 166 18.97 6.29 5.79
N LEU A 167 18.43 6.33 7.01
CA LEU A 167 18.59 7.45 7.94
C LEU A 167 19.06 6.94 9.31
N GLU A 168 19.87 7.75 9.98
CA GLU A 168 20.31 7.45 11.35
C GLU A 168 19.17 7.67 12.35
N SER A 169 19.07 6.81 13.35
CA SER A 169 18.05 6.90 14.41
C SER A 169 18.05 8.26 15.11
N GLN A 170 19.23 8.85 15.33
CA GLN A 170 19.35 10.15 15.97
C GLN A 170 18.77 11.27 15.10
N ALA A 171 19.05 11.24 13.79
CA ALA A 171 18.53 12.22 12.84
C ALA A 171 17.00 12.15 12.76
N VAL A 172 16.43 10.94 12.73
CA VAL A 172 14.96 10.76 12.72
C VAL A 172 14.33 11.26 14.00
N SER A 173 14.89 10.94 15.18
CA SER A 173 14.36 11.45 16.46
C SER A 173 14.35 12.98 16.53
N GLN A 174 15.44 13.63 16.09
CA GLN A 174 15.53 15.10 16.07
C GLN A 174 14.48 15.73 15.15
N ILE A 175 14.26 15.13 13.98
CA ILE A 175 13.23 15.58 13.04
C ILE A 175 11.83 15.36 13.63
N GLU A 176 11.56 14.21 14.23
CA GLU A 176 10.27 13.91 14.85
C GLU A 176 9.94 14.87 16.00
N ASP A 177 10.91 15.22 16.84
CA ASP A 177 10.72 16.17 17.94
C ASP A 177 10.30 17.55 17.43
N VAL A 178 10.95 18.04 16.37
CA VAL A 178 10.63 19.33 15.73
C VAL A 178 9.22 19.32 15.11
N ILE A 179 8.81 18.20 14.49
CA ILE A 179 7.48 18.12 13.87
C ILE A 179 6.37 17.91 14.92
N LYS A 180 6.66 17.26 16.05
CA LYS A 180 5.67 16.99 17.11
C LYS A 180 5.13 18.28 17.73
N GLU A 181 5.96 19.30 17.89
CA GLU A 181 5.55 20.64 18.35
C GLU A 181 4.55 21.32 17.37
N ARG A 182 4.51 20.86 16.12
CA ARG A 182 3.62 21.38 15.06
C ARG A 182 2.25 20.69 15.05
N GLU A 183 2.14 19.42 15.48
CA GLU A 183 0.86 18.68 15.58
C GLU A 183 -0.05 19.24 16.68
N THR A 184 0.51 19.71 17.80
CA THR A 184 -0.27 20.17 18.97
C THR A 184 -1.12 21.42 18.70
N ASN A 185 -0.81 22.21 17.67
CA ASN A 185 -1.62 23.38 17.29
C ASN A 185 -2.96 23.01 16.63
N VAL A 186 -3.12 21.79 16.11
CA VAL A 186 -4.37 21.38 15.43
C VAL A 186 -5.38 20.80 16.40
N GLU A 187 -4.94 20.07 17.43
CA GLU A 187 -5.83 19.52 18.45
C GLU A 187 -6.49 20.61 19.31
N ASP A 188 -5.78 21.72 19.56
CA ASP A 188 -6.31 22.88 20.31
C ASP A 188 -7.46 23.60 19.54
N LEU A 189 -7.42 23.57 18.20
CA LEU A 189 -8.48 24.15 17.36
C LEU A 189 -9.67 23.19 17.15
N GLY A 190 -9.49 21.89 17.41
CA GLY A 190 -10.52 20.85 17.27
C GLY A 190 -11.48 20.73 18.46
N LEU A 191 -11.11 21.29 19.62
CA LEU A 191 -11.95 21.30 20.82
C LEU A 191 -12.90 22.51 20.90
N ALA A 192 -12.72 23.51 20.03
CA ALA A 192 -13.67 24.60 19.85
C ALA A 192 -14.75 24.22 18.82
N SER A 193 -15.48 23.13 19.08
CA SER A 193 -16.75 22.89 18.39
C SER A 193 -17.79 23.87 18.96
N PRO A 194 -18.32 24.84 18.18
CA PRO A 194 -19.40 25.66 18.67
C PRO A 194 -20.65 24.75 18.71
N ASN A 195 -21.03 24.33 19.90
CA ASN A 195 -22.40 23.90 20.17
C ASN A 195 -23.30 25.12 19.94
N GLY A 196 -23.65 25.36 18.68
CA GLY A 196 -24.61 26.36 18.24
C GLY A 196 -25.96 25.68 18.14
N ASP A 197 -26.75 25.81 19.20
CA ASP A 197 -28.17 25.49 19.24
C ASP A 197 -28.88 26.03 17.99
N VAL A 198 -29.45 25.13 17.20
CA VAL A 198 -30.38 25.47 16.13
C VAL A 198 -31.75 25.75 16.75
N GLU A 199 -31.92 26.96 17.28
CA GLU A 199 -33.26 27.52 17.50
C GLU A 199 -33.85 27.96 16.16
N MET A 200 -34.96 27.32 15.79
CA MET A 200 -35.81 27.65 14.66
C MET A 200 -36.58 28.94 14.97
N THR A 201 -36.42 30.00 14.19
CA THR A 201 -37.36 31.14 14.23
C THR A 201 -37.52 31.78 12.85
N ASP A 202 -38.75 31.75 12.36
CA ASP A 202 -39.24 32.43 11.15
C ASP A 202 -39.29 33.96 11.32
N MET A 203 -38.66 34.76 10.42
CA MET A 203 -39.15 36.09 9.94
C MET A 203 -38.17 36.76 8.90
N PRO A 204 -38.51 37.85 8.15
CA PRO A 204 -38.33 37.96 6.70
C PRO A 204 -37.19 38.93 6.28
N PRO A 205 -36.92 39.15 4.97
CA PRO A 205 -35.65 39.73 4.52
C PRO A 205 -35.71 41.26 4.38
N SER A 206 -34.78 41.99 5.02
CA SER A 206 -34.29 43.27 4.48
C SER A 206 -33.06 43.85 5.18
N GLN A 207 -32.12 44.29 4.34
CA GLN A 207 -31.17 45.40 4.49
C GLN A 207 -29.85 45.21 5.27
N THR A 208 -28.84 44.83 4.48
CA THR A 208 -27.46 45.39 4.39
C THR A 208 -26.90 46.19 5.58
N ILE A 209 -26.00 45.55 6.35
CA ILE A 209 -24.91 46.21 7.08
C ILE A 209 -23.66 45.32 7.00
N PRO A 210 -22.50 45.77 6.47
CA PRO A 210 -21.29 44.96 6.42
C PRO A 210 -20.56 45.03 7.78
N LYS A 211 -20.48 43.90 8.49
CA LYS A 211 -19.59 43.75 9.66
C LYS A 211 -18.15 43.49 9.18
N PRO A 212 -17.15 44.25 9.66
CA PRO A 212 -15.75 44.04 9.30
C PRO A 212 -15.14 42.94 10.18
N GLY A 213 -14.30 42.10 9.59
CA GLY A 213 -13.35 41.28 10.34
C GLY A 213 -13.62 39.79 10.45
N ARG A 214 -14.05 39.12 9.36
CA ARG A 214 -13.74 37.68 9.22
C ARG A 214 -12.40 37.58 8.51
N ARG A 215 -11.34 37.34 9.29
CA ARG A 215 -9.98 37.13 8.81
C ARG A 215 -9.98 35.95 7.85
N SER A 216 -9.33 36.14 6.71
CA SER A 216 -8.82 35.12 5.79
C SER A 216 -9.80 33.99 5.45
N THR A 217 -10.47 34.12 4.30
CA THR A 217 -10.78 32.92 3.52
C THR A 217 -9.44 32.28 3.15
N SER A 218 -8.91 31.41 4.01
CA SER A 218 -8.06 30.33 3.55
C SER A 218 -8.73 29.78 2.31
N HIS A 219 -8.03 29.80 1.18
CA HIS A 219 -8.58 29.33 -0.09
C HIS A 219 -9.19 27.95 0.17
N GLN A 220 -10.51 27.88 0.22
CA GLN A 220 -11.25 26.64 0.32
C GLN A 220 -10.73 25.82 -0.86
N LEU A 221 -9.94 24.79 -0.57
CA LEU A 221 -9.37 23.92 -1.58
C LEU A 221 -10.52 23.44 -2.46
N ASP A 222 -10.29 23.37 -3.78
CA ASP A 222 -11.36 23.01 -4.70
C ASP A 222 -11.98 21.68 -4.24
N LYS A 223 -13.31 21.59 -4.26
CA LYS A 223 -14.04 20.41 -3.75
C LYS A 223 -13.49 19.12 -4.37
N ARG A 224 -13.13 19.18 -5.65
CA ARG A 224 -12.49 18.07 -6.38
C ARG A 224 -11.14 17.66 -5.81
N GLN A 225 -10.31 18.62 -5.38
CA GLN A 225 -9.01 18.34 -4.76
C GLN A 225 -9.20 17.68 -3.39
N ILE A 226 -10.21 18.10 -2.62
CA ILE A 226 -10.54 17.49 -1.33
C ILE A 226 -11.05 16.06 -1.54
N GLU A 227 -11.98 15.85 -2.47
CA GLU A 227 -12.50 14.51 -2.83
C GLU A 227 -11.38 13.59 -3.30
N GLN A 228 -10.48 14.08 -4.17
CA GLN A 228 -9.33 13.33 -4.64
C GLN A 228 -8.42 12.91 -3.47
N ARG A 229 -8.12 13.83 -2.54
CA ARG A 229 -7.30 13.51 -1.38
C ARG A 229 -7.95 12.46 -0.49
N ILE A 230 -9.26 12.57 -0.24
CA ILE A 230 -10.02 11.59 0.54
C ILE A 230 -9.95 10.21 -0.13
N GLU A 231 -10.12 10.15 -1.45
CA GLU A 231 -10.08 8.88 -2.18
C GLU A 231 -8.67 8.28 -2.17
N GLU A 232 -7.63 9.09 -2.35
CA GLU A 232 -6.24 8.62 -2.27
C GLU A 232 -5.89 8.11 -0.87
N ASP A 233 -6.36 8.78 0.18
CA ASP A 233 -6.16 8.32 1.57
C ASP A 233 -6.96 7.04 1.85
N ARG A 234 -8.19 6.91 1.34
CA ARG A 234 -8.96 5.65 1.42
C ARG A 234 -8.20 4.50 0.74
N GLU A 235 -7.68 4.75 -0.46
CA GLU A 235 -6.93 3.76 -1.22
C GLU A 235 -5.59 3.39 -0.58
N ARG A 236 -4.93 4.32 0.13
CA ARG A 236 -3.77 4.00 0.99
C ARG A 236 -4.18 3.09 2.15
N HIS A 237 -5.18 3.51 2.92
CA HIS A 237 -5.60 2.79 4.12
C HIS A 237 -6.11 1.39 3.81
N LYS A 238 -6.80 1.23 2.67
CA LYS A 238 -7.23 -0.05 2.14
C LYS A 238 -6.03 -0.96 1.89
N ARG A 239 -5.02 -0.52 1.14
CA ARG A 239 -3.79 -1.31 0.88
C ARG A 239 -3.02 -1.68 2.13
N GLU A 240 -2.94 -0.78 3.09
CA GLU A 240 -2.29 -1.08 4.38
C GLU A 240 -2.99 -2.21 5.15
N ARG A 241 -4.31 -2.37 4.95
CA ARG A 241 -5.08 -3.43 5.58
C ARG A 241 -5.10 -4.73 4.78
N GLU A 242 -4.79 -4.70 3.48
CA GLU A 242 -4.73 -5.89 2.62
C GLU A 242 -3.68 -6.91 3.09
N SER A 243 -2.60 -6.48 3.77
CA SER A 243 -1.57 -7.40 4.26
C SER A 243 -1.80 -7.90 5.69
N ILE A 244 -2.83 -7.43 6.41
CA ILE A 244 -3.03 -7.76 7.84
C ILE A 244 -3.28 -9.25 8.04
N TRP A 245 -4.07 -9.86 7.16
CA TRP A 245 -4.41 -11.29 7.20
C TRP A 245 -3.42 -12.18 6.44
N ALA A 246 -2.36 -11.61 5.85
CA ALA A 246 -1.33 -12.40 5.20
C ALA A 246 -0.44 -13.10 6.23
N VAL A 247 -0.22 -14.40 6.06
CA VAL A 247 0.68 -15.20 6.90
C VAL A 247 2.00 -15.46 6.15
N PRO A 248 3.17 -15.23 6.76
CA PRO A 248 4.46 -15.57 6.16
C PRO A 248 4.60 -17.07 5.86
N LYS A 249 5.33 -17.44 4.80
CA LYS A 249 5.58 -18.84 4.44
C LYS A 249 6.66 -19.54 5.30
N ALA A 250 6.91 -19.05 6.51
CA ALA A 250 7.87 -19.67 7.41
C ALA A 250 7.23 -20.90 8.07
N GLU A 251 8.07 -21.86 8.50
CA GLU A 251 7.61 -23.04 9.22
C GLU A 251 6.89 -22.61 10.50
N ASN A 252 5.71 -23.18 10.76
CA ASN A 252 4.85 -22.88 11.92
C ASN A 252 4.35 -21.43 12.07
N ALA A 253 4.61 -20.52 11.12
CA ALA A 253 4.22 -19.12 11.25
C ALA A 253 2.71 -18.89 11.44
N GLU A 254 1.87 -19.73 10.83
CA GLU A 254 0.42 -19.70 11.04
C GLU A 254 0.05 -20.12 12.47
N MET A 255 0.65 -21.21 12.95
CA MET A 255 0.40 -21.75 14.28
C MET A 255 0.85 -20.79 15.38
N ASP A 256 2.06 -20.25 15.26
CA ASP A 256 2.64 -19.34 16.25
C ASP A 256 1.80 -18.06 16.34
N ARG A 257 1.41 -17.51 15.19
CA ARG A 257 0.53 -16.33 15.13
C ARG A 257 -0.83 -16.60 15.77
N LEU A 258 -1.47 -17.72 15.42
CA LEU A 258 -2.74 -18.10 16.04
C LEU A 258 -2.58 -18.27 17.55
N TRP A 259 -1.51 -18.92 18.01
CA TRP A 259 -1.26 -19.14 19.43
C TRP A 259 -1.10 -17.83 20.22
N GLU A 260 -0.44 -16.83 19.64
CA GLU A 260 -0.25 -15.52 20.26
C GLU A 260 -1.50 -14.62 20.19
N GLU A 261 -2.27 -14.71 19.10
CA GLU A 261 -3.42 -13.83 18.83
C GLU A 261 -4.77 -14.41 19.30
N THR A 262 -4.84 -15.70 19.64
CA THR A 262 -6.09 -16.33 20.11
C THR A 262 -6.54 -15.68 21.41
N SER A 263 -7.71 -15.06 21.38
CA SER A 263 -8.37 -14.54 22.57
C SER A 263 -8.95 -15.67 23.42
N ASP A 264 -9.17 -15.40 24.70
CA ASP A 264 -9.93 -16.29 25.56
C ASP A 264 -11.36 -16.45 25.04
N PHE A 265 -11.94 -17.62 25.31
CA PHE A 265 -13.32 -17.94 24.95
C PHE A 265 -14.30 -16.97 25.63
N GLY A 266 -15.14 -16.33 24.82
CA GLY A 266 -16.06 -15.27 25.25
C GLY A 266 -17.53 -15.55 24.94
N GLU A 267 -18.37 -14.56 25.23
CA GLU A 267 -19.84 -14.64 24.99
C GLU A 267 -20.18 -14.74 23.50
N ASP A 268 -19.39 -14.11 22.63
CA ASP A 268 -19.59 -14.20 21.18
C ASP A 268 -19.30 -15.61 20.64
N ASP A 269 -18.35 -16.34 21.24
CA ASP A 269 -18.05 -17.73 20.85
C ASP A 269 -19.19 -18.69 21.26
N ASP A 270 -19.75 -18.51 22.45
CA ASP A 270 -20.91 -19.28 22.94
C ASP A 270 -22.15 -19.04 22.06
N ARG A 271 -22.36 -17.78 21.65
CA ARG A 271 -23.41 -17.41 20.70
C ARG A 271 -23.19 -18.05 19.33
N LEU A 272 -21.97 -18.01 18.80
CA LEU A 272 -21.62 -18.64 17.52
C LEU A 272 -21.90 -20.15 17.55
N LEU A 273 -21.46 -20.84 18.61
CA LEU A 273 -21.70 -22.28 18.78
C LEU A 273 -23.19 -22.62 18.86
N THR A 274 -23.98 -21.79 19.55
CA THR A 274 -25.43 -21.98 19.65
C THR A 274 -26.11 -21.81 18.29
N GLU A 275 -25.75 -20.77 17.54
CA GLU A 275 -26.26 -20.51 16.20
C GLU A 275 -25.88 -21.66 15.23
N GLU A 276 -24.62 -22.15 15.29
CA GLU A 276 -24.17 -23.30 14.47
C GLU A 276 -24.91 -24.61 14.81
N LEU A 277 -25.18 -24.88 16.10
CA LEU A 277 -25.95 -26.05 16.52
C LEU A 277 -27.39 -25.99 16.02
N ASP A 278 -28.04 -24.83 16.13
CA ASP A 278 -29.40 -24.61 15.66
C ASP A 278 -29.49 -24.80 14.14
N ASP A 279 -28.52 -24.30 13.38
CA ASP A 279 -28.47 -24.45 11.93
C ASP A 279 -28.18 -25.89 11.52
N PHE A 280 -27.26 -26.57 12.21
CA PHE A 280 -27.01 -28.00 12.00
C PHE A 280 -28.28 -28.84 12.25
N GLN A 281 -29.01 -28.56 13.32
CA GLN A 281 -30.25 -29.26 13.63
C GLN A 281 -31.30 -29.05 12.54
N LYS A 282 -31.47 -27.81 12.06
CA LYS A 282 -32.38 -27.52 10.94
C LYS A 282 -31.98 -28.26 9.66
N GLU A 283 -30.69 -28.30 9.32
CA GLU A 283 -30.21 -29.05 8.16
C GLU A 283 -30.50 -30.55 8.29
N MET A 284 -30.27 -31.12 9.48
CA MET A 284 -30.56 -32.52 9.76
C MET A 284 -32.05 -32.84 9.66
N GLU A 285 -32.93 -31.96 10.16
CA GLU A 285 -34.39 -32.10 10.04
C GLU A 285 -34.85 -32.01 8.58
N ILE A 286 -34.26 -31.11 7.78
CA ILE A 286 -34.53 -31.00 6.35
C ILE A 286 -34.09 -32.28 5.62
N GLN A 287 -32.91 -32.81 5.95
CA GLN A 287 -32.38 -34.05 5.37
C GLN A 287 -33.22 -35.27 5.75
N SER A 288 -33.67 -35.38 7.02
CA SER A 288 -34.54 -36.47 7.47
C SER A 288 -35.93 -36.43 6.84
N ASN A 289 -36.41 -35.23 6.50
CA ASN A 289 -37.71 -35.04 5.86
C ASN A 289 -37.64 -35.17 4.33
N CYS A 290 -36.45 -35.37 3.75
CA CYS A 290 -36.26 -35.60 2.32
C CYS A 290 -36.52 -37.08 1.96
N GLN A 291 -37.51 -37.33 1.09
CA GLN A 291 -38.02 -38.67 0.76
C GLN A 291 -37.04 -39.62 0.02
N HIS A 292 -35.79 -39.21 -0.20
CA HIS A 292 -34.79 -40.04 -0.89
C HIS A 292 -34.29 -41.23 -0.05
N HIS A 293 -34.53 -41.24 1.27
CA HIS A 293 -34.19 -42.37 2.15
C HIS A 293 -35.35 -43.35 2.41
N HIS A 294 -36.57 -43.07 1.95
CA HIS A 294 -37.72 -43.97 2.12
C HIS A 294 -37.85 -45.06 1.05
N GLY A 295 -36.96 -45.09 0.04
CA GLY A 295 -37.05 -45.98 -1.12
C GLY A 295 -36.39 -47.36 -0.99
N ALA A 296 -35.70 -47.69 0.11
CA ALA A 296 -34.94 -48.94 0.23
C ALA A 296 -35.62 -50.05 1.06
N ALA A 297 -36.91 -49.93 1.39
CA ALA A 297 -37.58 -50.85 2.32
C ALA A 297 -38.74 -51.68 1.73
N ASN A 298 -39.00 -51.63 0.42
CA ASN A 298 -40.05 -52.47 -0.21
C ASN A 298 -39.49 -53.34 -1.34
N GLY A 299 -38.57 -54.23 -0.98
CA GLY A 299 -38.08 -55.31 -1.83
C GLY A 299 -38.38 -56.68 -1.22
N ASN A 300 -39.62 -56.96 -0.83
CA ASN A 300 -40.04 -58.32 -0.51
C ASN A 300 -41.56 -58.50 -0.68
N ARG A 301 -41.98 -59.03 -1.84
CA ARG A 301 -43.18 -59.85 -2.10
C ARG A 301 -43.53 -59.84 -3.59
N HIS A 302 -43.04 -60.85 -4.31
CA HIS A 302 -43.83 -61.90 -4.99
C HIS A 302 -43.03 -62.53 -6.13
#